data_AF-A0A1H1IJW1-F1
#
_entry.id   AF-A0A1H1IJW1-F1
#
_cell.length_a   1.000
_cell.length_b   1.000
_cell.length_c   1.000
_cell.angle_alpha   90.00
_cell.angle_beta   90.00
_cell.angle_gamma   90.00
#
_symmetry.space_group_name_H-M   'P 1'
#
loop_
_entity.id
_entity.type
_entity.pdbx_description
1 polymer ?
#
loop_
_entity_poly.entity_id
_entity_poly.type
_entity_poly.pdbx_seq_one_letter_code
_entity_poly.pdbx_strand_id
1 'polypeptide(L)'
;MPLPDFEFPTLYDLRRLWVERKGDREVRNLILEIERTRRRIRAIQELHRVIDKCWKEKGGGNLVALEELRVLLLEEGWRDGTMDERPKE
;
A
#
# COMPACT_ATOMS: atom_id res chain seq x y z
N MET A 1 4.96 -12.53 20.62
CA MET A 1 5.48 -11.32 21.30
C MET A 1 5.11 -10.14 20.40
N PRO A 2 4.28 -9.17 20.85
CA PRO A 2 3.92 -8.04 20.00
C PRO A 2 5.16 -7.21 19.67
N LEU A 3 5.20 -6.63 18.47
CA LEU A 3 6.26 -5.70 18.10
C LEU A 3 6.11 -4.42 18.94
N PRO A 4 7.22 -3.83 19.41
CA PRO A 4 7.16 -2.57 20.14
C PRO A 4 6.69 -1.44 19.23
N ASP A 5 6.14 -0.39 19.84
CA ASP A 5 5.94 0.88 19.15
C ASP A 5 7.26 1.34 18.53
N PHE A 6 7.20 1.84 17.29
CA PHE A 6 8.38 2.26 16.58
C PHE A 6 8.16 3.58 15.85
N GLU A 7 9.22 4.37 15.77
CA GLU A 7 9.23 5.56 14.92
C GLU A 7 9.38 5.15 13.45
N PHE A 8 8.43 5.59 12.62
CA PHE A 8 8.45 5.26 11.20
C PHE A 8 9.70 5.84 10.51
N PRO A 9 10.49 5.03 9.79
CA PRO A 9 11.74 5.51 9.19
C PRO A 9 11.44 6.53 8.09
N THR A 10 12.06 7.71 8.11
CA THR A 10 11.85 8.70 7.06
C THR A 10 12.49 8.24 5.74
N LEU A 11 12.16 8.89 4.62
CA LEU A 11 12.87 8.63 3.35
C LEU A 11 14.37 8.91 3.47
N TYR A 12 14.76 9.88 4.30
CA TYR A 12 16.16 10.16 4.60
C TYR A 12 16.82 8.97 5.32
N ASP A 13 16.17 8.42 6.35
CA ASP A 13 16.68 7.26 7.09
C ASP A 13 16.83 6.04 6.19
N LEU A 14 15.85 5.78 5.32
CA LEU A 14 15.91 4.67 4.38
C LEU A 14 17.05 4.84 3.36
N ARG A 15 17.28 6.06 2.86
CA ARG A 15 18.40 6.35 1.94
C ARG A 15 19.75 6.21 2.61
N ARG A 16 19.89 6.72 3.84
CA ARG A 16 21.09 6.55 4.64
C ARG A 16 21.38 5.07 4.86
N LEU A 17 20.37 4.31 5.30
CA LEU A 17 20.49 2.88 5.57
C LEU A 17 20.84 2.08 4.30
N TRP A 18 20.28 2.44 3.15
CA TRP A 18 20.60 1.83 1.85
C TRP A 18 22.08 1.97 1.47
N VAL A 19 22.70 3.11 1.81
CA VAL A 19 24.12 3.38 1.55
C VAL A 19 25.00 2.67 2.59
N GLU A 20 24.64 2.76 3.87
CA GLU A 20 25.43 2.18 4.99
C GLU A 20 25.43 0.65 4.97
N ARG A 21 24.31 0.02 4.57
CA ARG A 21 24.16 -1.43 4.51
C ARG A 21 24.33 -1.97 3.09
N LYS A 22 25.20 -1.35 2.31
CA LYS A 22 25.46 -1.74 0.92
C LYS A 22 26.01 -3.16 0.85
N GLY A 23 25.16 -4.11 0.45
CA GLY A 23 25.50 -5.54 0.32
C GLY A 23 24.61 -6.44 1.15
N ASP A 24 23.90 -5.89 2.14
CA ASP A 24 22.89 -6.61 2.89
C ASP A 24 21.59 -6.71 2.07
N ARG A 25 21.30 -7.92 1.60
CA ARG A 25 20.13 -8.18 0.75
C ARG A 25 18.82 -8.07 1.54
N GLU A 26 18.80 -8.46 2.80
CA GLU A 26 17.59 -8.46 3.62
C GLU A 26 17.18 -7.03 3.93
N VAL A 27 18.13 -6.19 4.35
CA VAL A 27 17.88 -4.76 4.60
C VAL A 27 17.41 -4.05 3.34
N ARG A 28 18.01 -4.36 2.18
CA ARG A 28 17.56 -3.79 0.90
C ARG A 28 16.13 -4.18 0.56
N ASN A 29 15.78 -5.46 0.68
CA ASN A 29 14.44 -5.93 0.39
C ASN A 29 13.40 -5.25 1.29
N LEU A 30 13.72 -5.09 2.58
CA LEU A 30 12.85 -4.41 3.53
C LEU A 30 12.64 -2.94 3.16
N ILE A 31 13.71 -2.22 2.82
CA ILE A 31 13.62 -0.81 2.37
C ILE A 31 12.74 -0.69 1.11
N LEU A 32 12.91 -1.59 0.15
CA LEU A 32 12.12 -1.60 -1.09
C LEU A 32 10.64 -1.90 -0.81
N GLU A 33 10.34 -2.83 0.09
CA GLU A 33 8.97 -3.16 0.45
C GLU A 33 8.29 -1.97 1.14
N ILE A 34 8.97 -1.30 2.07
CA ILE A 34 8.45 -0.09 2.73
C ILE A 34 8.12 1.00 1.69
N GLU A 35 9.03 1.27 0.74
CA GLU A 35 8.79 2.28 -0.29
C GLU A 35 7.68 1.87 -1.26
N ARG A 36 7.55 0.58 -1.58
CA ARG A 36 6.44 0.04 -2.37
C ARG A 36 5.11 0.24 -1.66
N THR A 37 4.99 -0.15 -0.39
CA THR A 37 3.76 0.02 0.40
C THR A 37 3.35 1.49 0.49
N ARG A 38 4.31 2.40 0.71
CA ARG A 38 4.05 3.86 0.70
C ARG A 38 3.48 4.36 -0.63
N ARG A 39 3.99 3.87 -1.76
CA ARG A 39 3.44 4.20 -3.09
C ARG A 39 2.02 3.66 -3.25
N ARG A 40 1.77 2.44 -2.78
CA ARG A 40 0.44 1.83 -2.84
C ARG A 40 -0.58 2.62 -2.03
N ILE A 41 -0.24 3.00 -0.79
CA ILE A 41 -1.11 3.82 0.06
C ILE A 41 -1.44 5.16 -0.62
N ARG A 42 -0.45 5.82 -1.23
CA ARG A 42 -0.70 7.06 -1.99
C ARG A 42 -1.65 6.82 -3.17
N ALA A 43 -1.50 5.72 -3.91
CA ALA A 43 -2.41 5.38 -4.99
C ALA A 43 -3.85 5.16 -4.49
N ILE A 44 -4.01 4.44 -3.37
CA ILE A 44 -5.30 4.26 -2.70
C ILE A 44 -5.91 5.61 -2.30
N GLN A 45 -5.11 6.53 -1.75
CA GLN A 45 -5.56 7.87 -1.39
C GLN A 45 -6.04 8.68 -2.60
N GLU A 46 -5.35 8.60 -3.74
CA GLU A 46 -5.81 9.28 -4.95
C GLU A 46 -7.12 8.69 -5.50
N LEU A 47 -7.25 7.36 -5.52
CA LEU A 47 -8.51 6.71 -5.91
C LEU A 47 -9.65 7.13 -4.99
N HIS A 48 -9.41 7.18 -3.68
CA HIS A 48 -10.40 7.66 -2.72
C HIS A 48 -10.84 9.11 -3.01
N ARG A 49 -9.90 10.01 -3.37
CA ARG A 49 -10.24 11.39 -3.76
C ARG A 49 -11.09 11.46 -5.02
N VAL A 50 -10.80 10.62 -6.02
CA VAL A 50 -11.60 10.53 -7.23
C VAL A 50 -13.01 10.05 -6.90
N ILE A 51 -13.15 9.01 -6.08
CA ILE A 51 -14.45 8.49 -5.61
C ILE A 51 -15.24 9.59 -4.87
N ASP A 52 -14.61 10.26 -3.90
CA ASP A 52 -15.25 11.32 -3.11
C ASP A 52 -15.70 12.49 -3.99
N LYS A 53 -14.86 12.90 -4.96
CA LYS A 53 -15.21 13.93 -5.94
C LYS A 53 -16.41 13.50 -6.79
N CYS A 54 -16.39 12.29 -7.35
CA CYS A 54 -17.46 11.79 -8.19
C CYS A 54 -18.78 11.60 -7.43
N TRP A 55 -18.71 11.16 -6.16
CA TRP A 55 -19.85 11.05 -5.27
C TRP A 55 -20.50 12.42 -5.01
N LYS A 56 -19.68 13.46 -4.79
CA LYS A 56 -20.15 14.84 -4.60
C LYS A 56 -20.70 15.47 -5.87
N GLU A 57 -20.14 15.15 -7.04
CA GLU A 57 -20.49 15.79 -8.31
C GLU A 57 -21.70 15.15 -9.02
N LYS A 58 -21.92 13.83 -8.90
CA LYS A 58 -23.06 13.13 -9.50
C LYS A 58 -23.48 11.95 -8.64
N GLY A 59 -24.64 12.06 -7.99
CA GLY A 59 -25.22 11.00 -7.16
C GLY A 59 -25.09 9.61 -7.80
N GLY A 60 -24.30 8.74 -7.17
CA GLY A 60 -24.27 7.28 -7.39
C GLY A 60 -23.60 6.73 -8.65
N GLY A 61 -22.87 7.54 -9.44
CA GLY A 61 -22.50 7.14 -10.81
C GLY A 61 -21.22 6.32 -11.05
N ASN A 62 -20.24 6.25 -10.14
CA ASN A 62 -18.92 5.69 -10.47
C ASN A 62 -18.57 4.37 -9.76
N LEU A 63 -19.35 3.33 -10.08
CA LEU A 63 -19.10 1.94 -9.69
C LEU A 63 -17.72 1.41 -10.12
N VAL A 64 -17.14 1.95 -11.21
CA VAL A 64 -15.83 1.52 -11.72
C VAL A 64 -14.68 1.86 -10.77
N ALA A 65 -14.66 3.07 -10.20
CA ALA A 65 -13.62 3.48 -9.27
C ALA A 65 -13.69 2.70 -7.95
N LEU A 66 -14.90 2.36 -7.51
CA LEU A 66 -15.13 1.47 -6.36
C LEU A 66 -14.64 0.04 -6.65
N GLU A 67 -14.85 -0.47 -7.87
CA GLU A 67 -14.36 -1.79 -8.28
C GLU A 67 -12.82 -1.83 -8.37
N GLU A 68 -12.18 -0.79 -8.91
CA GLU A 68 -10.72 -0.68 -8.93
C GLU A 68 -10.12 -0.62 -7.52
N LEU A 69 -10.77 0.10 -6.60
CA LEU A 69 -10.37 0.12 -5.19
C LEU A 69 -10.53 -1.25 -4.53
N ARG A 70 -11.64 -1.96 -4.81
CA ARG A 70 -11.88 -3.32 -4.32
C ARG A 70 -10.78 -4.28 -4.78
N VAL A 71 -10.39 -4.24 -6.06
CA VAL A 71 -9.31 -5.09 -6.61
C VAL A 71 -7.99 -4.82 -5.90
N LEU A 72 -7.62 -3.55 -5.70
CA LEU A 72 -6.38 -3.21 -5.01
C LEU A 72 -6.36 -3.67 -3.54
N LEU A 73 -7.50 -3.58 -2.84
CA LEU A 73 -7.61 -4.06 -1.46
C LEU A 73 -7.55 -5.60 -1.39
N LEU A 74 -8.16 -6.30 -2.35
CA LEU A 74 -8.07 -7.76 -2.47
C LEU A 74 -6.63 -8.23 -2.73
N GLU A 75 -5.90 -7.54 -3.62
CA GLU A 75 -4.51 -7.85 -3.91
C GLU A 75 -3.58 -7.69 -2.69
N GLU A 76 -3.81 -6.66 -1.86
CA GLU A 76 -3.03 -6.44 -0.64
C GLU A 76 -3.43 -7.46 0.45
N GLY A 77 -4.73 -7.78 0.59
CA GLY A 77 -5.21 -8.78 1.56
C GLY A 77 -4.75 -10.22 1.29
N TRP A 78 -4.55 -10.61 0.02
CA TRP A 78 -3.92 -11.90 -0.30
C TRP A 78 -2.42 -11.92 -0.01
N ARG A 79 -1.78 -10.76 0.02
CA ARG A 79 -0.33 -10.62 0.18
C ARG A 79 0.08 -10.58 1.65
N ASP A 80 -0.71 -9.95 2.50
CA ASP A 80 -0.48 -9.89 3.94
C ASP A 80 -1.08 -11.09 4.71
N GLY A 81 -1.79 -11.98 4.01
CA GLY A 81 -2.36 -13.21 4.55
C GLY A 81 -3.67 -13.01 5.31
N THR A 82 -4.31 -11.84 5.18
CA THR A 82 -5.61 -11.57 5.82
C THR A 82 -6.80 -12.13 5.04
N MET A 83 -6.61 -12.55 3.79
CA MET A 83 -7.64 -13.12 2.91
C MET A 83 -7.23 -14.52 2.42
N ASP A 84 -8.01 -15.54 2.78
CA ASP A 84 -7.69 -16.96 2.54
C ASP A 84 -8.23 -17.56 1.22
N GLU A 85 -9.12 -16.88 0.50
CA GLU A 85 -9.75 -17.43 -0.72
C GLU A 85 -9.56 -16.52 -1.95
N ARG A 86 -9.03 -17.11 -3.03
CA ARG A 86 -9.13 -16.55 -4.38
C ARG A 86 -10.53 -16.85 -4.93
N PRO A 87 -11.18 -15.94 -5.69
CA PRO A 87 -12.42 -16.25 -6.37
C PRO A 87 -12.11 -17.30 -7.43
N LYS A 88 -12.92 -18.36 -7.48
CA LYS A 88 -12.89 -19.30 -8.61
C LYS A 88 -13.34 -18.55 -9.87
N GLU A 89 -12.64 -18.85 -10.96
CA GLU A 89 -12.85 -18.31 -12.33
C GLU A 89 -14.31 -18.23 -12.75
#